data_AF-A0A516NKP6-F1
#
_entry.id   AF-A0A516NKP6-F1
#
_cell.length_a   1.000
_cell.length_b   1.000
_cell.length_c   1.000
_cell.angle_alpha   90.00
_cell.angle_beta   90.00
_cell.angle_gamma   90.00
#
_symmetry.space_group_name_H-M   'P 1'
#
loop_
_entity.id
_entity.type
_entity.pdbx_description
1 polymer ?
#
loop_
_entity_poly.entity_id
_entity_poly.type
_entity_poly.pdbx_seq_one_letter_code
_entity_poly.pdbx_strand_id
1 'polypeptide(L)'
;MPKEWTDKQERQYEHIRKSERDQGASAKRAKEIAARTVNKDRARSGQTKSSGGSRSRSGGRGSSGPTRDQLYEEAKNRDIHGRSRMTKAQLARALGRN
;
A
#
# COMPACT_ATOMS: atom_id res chain seq x y z
N MET A 1 3.36 -13.76 -23.55
CA MET A 1 2.70 -13.31 -22.30
C MET A 1 2.83 -14.43 -21.27
N PRO A 2 2.92 -14.14 -19.96
CA PRO A 2 2.94 -15.19 -18.94
C PRO A 2 1.60 -15.94 -18.92
N LYS A 3 1.63 -17.27 -18.86
CA LYS A 3 0.45 -18.16 -18.90
C LYS A 3 -0.54 -17.98 -17.73
N GLU A 4 -0.16 -17.21 -16.71
CA GLU A 4 -0.96 -16.99 -15.50
C GLU A 4 -1.89 -15.78 -15.57
N TRP A 5 -1.85 -15.00 -16.65
CA TRP A 5 -2.71 -13.82 -16.78
C TRP A 5 -4.04 -14.18 -17.40
N THR A 6 -5.11 -13.61 -16.84
CA THR A 6 -6.45 -13.71 -17.45
C THR A 6 -6.57 -12.75 -18.63
N ASP A 7 -7.52 -12.98 -19.54
CA ASP A 7 -7.78 -12.10 -20.70
C ASP A 7 -8.02 -10.63 -20.29
N LYS A 8 -8.55 -10.40 -19.09
CA LYS A 8 -8.73 -9.05 -18.54
C LYS A 8 -7.39 -8.42 -18.16
N GLN A 9 -6.49 -9.20 -17.56
CA GLN A 9 -5.16 -8.74 -17.14
C GLN A 9 -4.27 -8.48 -18.36
N GLU A 10 -4.37 -9.30 -19.41
CA GLU A 10 -3.65 -9.06 -20.67
C GLU A 10 -4.12 -7.77 -21.36
N ARG A 11 -5.43 -7.54 -21.43
CA ARG A 11 -5.98 -6.27 -21.96
C ARG A 11 -5.53 -5.06 -21.14
N GLN A 12 -5.51 -5.17 -19.82
CA GLN A 12 -5.03 -4.12 -18.93
C GLN A 12 -3.54 -3.83 -19.17
N TYR A 13 -2.72 -4.88 -19.31
CA TYR A 13 -1.30 -4.74 -19.63
C TYR A 13 -1.10 -3.99 -20.94
N GLU A 14 -1.79 -4.39 -22.01
CA GLU A 14 -1.67 -3.77 -23.32
C GLU A 14 -2.14 -2.31 -23.31
N HIS A 15 -3.24 -2.01 -22.60
CA HIS A 15 -3.74 -0.65 -22.44
C HIS A 15 -2.73 0.26 -21.74
N ILE A 16 -2.14 -0.18 -20.63
CA ILE A 16 -1.13 0.58 -19.89
C ILE A 16 0.12 0.75 -20.75
N ARG A 17 0.60 -0.33 -21.39
CA ARG A 17 1.79 -0.29 -22.25
C ARG A 17 1.61 0.72 -23.38
N LYS A 18 0.44 0.76 -24.00
CA LYS A 18 0.12 1.72 -25.07
C LYS A 18 0.09 3.14 -24.52
N SER A 19 -0.66 3.37 -23.45
CA SER A 19 -0.77 4.69 -22.81
C SER A 19 0.60 5.26 -22.38
N GLU A 20 1.48 4.43 -21.81
CA GLU A 20 2.82 4.86 -21.41
C GLU A 20 3.70 5.22 -22.62
N ARG A 21 3.59 4.47 -23.72
CA ARG A 21 4.28 4.82 -24.97
C ARG A 21 3.76 6.12 -25.57
N ASP A 22 2.45 6.32 -25.54
CA ASP A 22 1.80 7.53 -26.04
C ASP A 22 2.23 8.77 -25.21
N GLN A 23 2.59 8.58 -23.93
CA GLN A 23 3.19 9.59 -23.06
C GLN A 23 4.71 9.76 -23.23
N GLY A 24 5.33 9.07 -24.19
CA GLY A 24 6.76 9.17 -24.50
C GLY A 24 7.66 8.21 -23.73
N ALA A 25 7.13 7.24 -22.97
CA ALA A 25 7.95 6.23 -22.32
C ALA A 25 8.56 5.26 -23.35
N SER A 26 9.82 4.86 -23.10
CA SER A 26 10.48 3.86 -23.95
C SER A 26 9.73 2.53 -23.93
N ALA A 27 9.80 1.77 -25.02
CA ALA A 27 9.12 0.48 -25.12
C ALA A 27 9.46 -0.49 -23.98
N LYS A 28 10.70 -0.47 -23.48
CA LYS A 28 11.15 -1.27 -22.32
C LYS A 28 10.49 -0.79 -21.03
N ARG A 29 10.49 0.53 -20.79
CA ARG A 29 9.88 1.13 -19.60
C ARG A 29 8.37 0.95 -19.56
N ALA A 30 7.68 1.18 -20.67
CA ALA A 30 6.24 0.97 -20.77
C ALA A 30 5.84 -0.49 -20.45
N LYS A 31 6.60 -1.47 -20.96
CA LYS A 31 6.39 -2.90 -20.64
C LYS A 31 6.59 -3.20 -19.15
N GLU A 32 7.62 -2.61 -18.53
CA GLU A 32 7.88 -2.77 -17.09
C GLU A 32 6.75 -2.18 -16.24
N ILE A 33 6.31 -0.96 -16.56
CA ILE A 33 5.23 -0.27 -15.84
C ILE A 33 3.92 -1.04 -15.95
N ALA A 34 3.57 -1.51 -17.15
CA ALA A 34 2.39 -2.32 -17.39
C ALA A 34 2.43 -3.64 -16.59
N ALA A 35 3.55 -4.37 -16.65
CA ALA A 35 3.70 -5.63 -15.90
C ALA A 35 3.64 -5.41 -14.39
N ARG A 36 4.31 -4.36 -13.87
CA ARG A 36 4.30 -4.03 -12.44
C ARG A 36 2.90 -3.67 -11.96
N THR A 37 2.13 -2.95 -12.76
CA THR A 37 0.77 -2.54 -12.40
C THR A 37 -0.16 -3.74 -12.32
N VAL A 38 -0.16 -4.61 -13.34
CA VAL A 38 -0.97 -5.84 -13.35
C VAL A 38 -0.57 -6.78 -12.20
N ASN A 39 0.74 -6.98 -11.96
CA ASN A 39 1.19 -7.83 -10.84
C ASN A 39 0.81 -7.24 -9.47
N LYS A 40 0.78 -5.91 -9.31
CA LYS A 40 0.32 -5.26 -8.08
C LYS A 40 -1.18 -5.47 -7.85
N ASP A 41 -1.97 -5.50 -8.92
CA ASP A 41 -3.41 -5.79 -8.82
C ASP A 41 -3.66 -7.26 -8.51
N ARG A 42 -2.90 -8.18 -9.12
CA ARG A 42 -2.90 -9.60 -8.78
C ARG A 42 -2.51 -9.88 -7.33
N ALA A 43 -1.49 -9.18 -6.82
CA ALA A 43 -1.10 -9.30 -5.42
C ALA A 43 -2.19 -8.77 -4.48
N ARG A 44 -2.87 -7.66 -4.84
CA ARG A 44 -4.01 -7.12 -4.08
C ARG A 44 -5.23 -8.04 -4.07
N SER A 45 -5.48 -8.79 -5.15
CA SER A 45 -6.56 -9.78 -5.24
C SER A 45 -6.19 -11.15 -4.66
N GLY A 46 -4.99 -11.31 -4.10
CA GLY A 46 -4.53 -12.58 -3.54
C GLY A 46 -4.17 -13.64 -4.58
N GLN A 47 -4.05 -13.26 -5.85
CA GLN A 47 -3.74 -14.19 -6.96
C GLN A 47 -2.25 -14.52 -7.08
N THR A 48 -1.36 -13.87 -6.31
CA THR A 48 0.06 -14.22 -6.25
C THR A 48 0.50 -14.42 -4.81
N LYS A 49 1.41 -15.38 -4.58
CA LYS A 49 2.06 -15.62 -3.27
C LYS A 49 3.09 -14.54 -2.90
N SER A 50 2.93 -13.32 -3.42
CA SER A 50 3.86 -12.23 -3.16
C SER A 50 3.57 -11.67 -1.78
N SER A 51 4.50 -11.93 -0.86
CA SER A 51 4.58 -11.29 0.45
C SER A 51 4.71 -9.77 0.28
N GLY A 52 3.80 -9.01 0.93
CA GLY A 52 4.03 -7.60 1.20
C GLY A 52 3.43 -6.63 0.19
N GLY A 53 2.18 -6.24 0.44
CA GLY A 53 1.57 -5.06 -0.13
C GLY A 53 0.73 -4.30 0.90
N SER A 54 1.10 -4.37 2.19
CA SER A 54 0.53 -3.49 3.20
C SER A 54 0.60 -2.07 2.68
N ARG A 55 -0.57 -1.48 2.41
CA ARG A 55 -0.72 -0.05 2.24
C ARG A 55 -0.49 0.59 3.61
N SER A 56 0.75 0.63 4.05
CA SER A 56 1.22 1.57 5.06
C SER A 56 2.08 2.60 4.34
N ARG A 57 1.45 3.28 3.36
CA ARG A 57 1.91 4.59 2.91
C ARG A 57 1.17 5.64 3.74
N SER A 58 1.48 5.66 5.03
CA SER A 58 1.48 6.88 5.82
C SER A 58 2.42 6.65 6.99
N GLY A 59 3.46 7.46 7.08
CA GLY A 59 4.60 7.25 7.97
C GLY A 59 5.91 7.42 7.21
N GLY A 60 6.02 8.51 6.46
CA GLY A 60 7.30 8.96 5.95
C GLY A 60 8.32 9.02 7.09
N ARG A 61 9.57 8.72 6.73
CA ARG A 61 10.76 8.90 7.55
C ARG A 61 10.73 10.28 8.22
N GLY A 62 10.39 10.29 9.51
CA GLY A 62 10.50 11.41 10.40
C GLY A 62 10.71 10.81 11.79
N SER A 63 11.88 11.05 12.35
CA SER A 63 12.40 10.48 13.60
C SER A 63 11.62 10.92 14.86
N SER A 64 10.30 10.74 14.88
CA SER A 64 9.42 11.27 15.94
C SER A 64 8.26 10.33 16.29
N GLY A 65 8.54 9.02 16.39
CA GLY A 65 7.63 8.02 16.96
C GLY A 65 6.29 7.85 16.22
N PRO A 66 5.39 7.02 16.77
CA PRO A 66 4.07 6.77 16.18
C PRO A 66 3.23 8.06 16.06
N THR A 67 2.40 8.19 15.03
CA THR A 67 1.44 9.29 14.90
C THR A 67 0.29 9.13 15.90
N ARG A 68 -0.48 10.20 16.15
CA ARG A 68 -1.68 10.12 16.99
C ARG A 68 -2.65 9.05 16.49
N ASP A 69 -2.84 8.94 15.18
CA ASP A 69 -3.77 7.96 14.59
C ASP A 69 -3.27 6.53 14.77
N GLN A 70 -1.97 6.30 14.64
CA GLN A 70 -1.37 5.00 14.93
C GLN A 70 -1.56 4.61 16.40
N LEU A 71 -1.34 5.55 17.33
CA LEU A 71 -1.59 5.33 18.75
C LEU A 71 -3.09 5.18 19.06
N TYR A 72 -3.96 5.85 18.31
CA TYR A 72 -5.40 5.75 18.46
C TYR A 72 -5.91 4.38 18.04
N GLU A 73 -5.47 3.87 16.88
CA GLU A 73 -5.81 2.52 16.42
C GLU A 73 -5.22 1.46 17.35
N GLU A 74 -3.99 1.65 17.86
CA GLU A 74 -3.41 0.74 18.85
C GLU A 74 -4.21 0.76 20.18
N ALA A 75 -4.59 1.95 20.66
CA ALA A 75 -5.42 2.11 21.84
C ALA A 75 -6.84 1.52 21.65
N LYS A 76 -7.39 1.58 20.44
CA LYS A 76 -8.65 0.94 20.07
C LYS A 76 -8.52 -0.58 20.09
N ASN A 77 -7.44 -1.13 19.55
CA ASN A 77 -7.19 -2.57 19.55
C ASN A 77 -6.92 -3.14 20.95
N ARG A 78 -6.46 -2.29 21.89
CA ARG A 78 -6.28 -2.64 23.32
C ARG A 78 -7.46 -2.22 24.20
N ASP A 79 -8.59 -1.85 23.59
CA ASP A 79 -9.82 -1.45 24.28
C ASP A 79 -9.67 -0.32 25.33
N ILE A 80 -8.71 0.59 25.13
CA ILE A 80 -8.49 1.72 26.04
C ILE A 80 -9.70 2.65 26.00
N HIS A 81 -10.39 2.74 27.13
CA HIS A 81 -11.55 3.60 27.29
C HIS A 81 -11.13 5.08 27.35
N GLY A 82 -11.94 5.95 26.74
CA GLY A 82 -11.60 7.38 26.64
C GLY A 82 -10.55 7.74 25.59
N ARG A 83 -10.02 6.79 24.82
CA ARG A 83 -9.03 7.00 23.73
C ARG A 83 -9.39 8.11 22.74
N SER A 84 -10.68 8.31 22.44
CA SER A 84 -11.16 9.37 21.54
C SER A 84 -10.92 10.77 22.08
N ARG A 85 -10.87 10.92 23.40
CA ARG A 85 -10.61 12.19 24.08
C ARG A 85 -9.12 12.41 24.37
N MET A 86 -8.28 11.38 24.21
CA MET A 86 -6.86 11.44 24.51
C MET A 86 -6.06 12.15 23.41
N THR A 87 -5.05 12.93 23.81
CA THR A 87 -4.03 13.52 22.93
C THR A 87 -2.97 12.50 22.53
N LYS A 88 -2.11 12.81 21.55
CA LYS A 88 -0.98 11.95 21.13
C LYS A 88 -0.14 11.48 22.33
N ALA A 89 0.20 12.40 23.25
CA ALA A 89 1.00 12.10 24.43
C ALA A 89 0.24 11.28 25.49
N GLN A 90 -1.08 11.44 25.59
CA GLN A 90 -1.91 10.62 26.48
C GLN A 90 -2.09 9.21 25.93
N LEU A 91 -2.30 9.06 24.62
CA LEU A 91 -2.35 7.75 23.96
C LEU A 91 -1.01 7.02 24.08
N ALA A 92 0.12 7.71 23.88
CA ALA A 92 1.45 7.12 24.06
C ALA A 92 1.66 6.60 25.50
N ARG A 93 1.32 7.42 26.51
CA ARG A 93 1.39 7.04 27.93
C ARG A 93 0.46 5.89 28.28
N ALA A 94 -0.79 5.92 27.82
CA ALA A 94 -1.75 4.84 28.04
C ALA A 94 -1.30 3.52 27.40
N LEU A 95 -0.46 3.59 26.36
CA LEU A 95 0.14 2.44 25.68
C LEU A 95 1.50 2.01 26.27
N GLY A 96 2.02 2.71 27.28
CA GLY A 96 3.32 2.42 27.89
C GLY A 96 4.52 2.83 27.02
N ARG A 97 4.32 3.77 26.09
CA ARG A 97 5.38 4.32 25.22
C ARG A 97 5.85 5.65 25.81
N ASN A 98 7.02 5.66 26.46
CA ASN A 98 7.73 6.87 26.92
C ASN A 98 8.74 7.33 25.87
#